data_AF-A0A9E3SE70-F1
#
_entry.id   AF-A0A9E3SE70-F1
#
_cell.length_a   1.000
_cell.length_b   1.000
_cell.length_c   1.000
_cell.angle_alpha   90.00
_cell.angle_beta   90.00
_cell.angle_gamma   90.00
#
_symmetry.space_group_name_H-M   'P 1'
#
loop_
_entity.id
_entity.type
_entity.pdbx_description
1 polymer ?
#
loop_
_entity_poly.entity_id
_entity_poly.type
_entity_poly.pdbx_seq_one_letter_code
_entity_poly.pdbx_strand_id
1 'polypeptide(L)'
;MRGLMTGLIAGLFALVIGAAGMWYFIGAREPAPRVGNDDDVADGPLDDAQPLHRDTQNSSSTPSTNDGVQELLDQANEEITRLKNEQKTLSEDKHGLEAERADLQGEIVRLETRVAELEKLAAGPNNLRIAFGKWGEIRELRATEWKEVGDAVQNMTPHLKELTKSILESRDTAPETMEKIQAQNRRIIAEYGKIMGKLPTNSGHNGEFTHPVYFMNMLAAQLEAAENPLAEEQLSQLAKHGEEYDKRWAKLQEGYDEKTWFIVKILDEAELKEWFIARMFEVTTPEQEAIARPPEVKGYLGLDLYSSGLMLSGHVVPVVRASQPEIVESVKDLLTAQVGLTREQLDTDDYVFSDWINTLANQLQVRPAAQTQIYQTKEVLASGRAQLTAMKALEATYAFTDEERAKYRAVQRIALPLVRQAE
;
A
#
# COMPACT_ATOMS: atom_id res chain seq x y z
N MET A 1 0.02 31.68 27.38
CA MET A 1 1.00 31.29 26.33
C MET A 1 1.15 29.77 26.18
N ARG A 2 1.13 28.95 27.24
CA ARG A 2 1.22 27.46 27.12
C ARG A 2 0.19 26.79 26.19
N GLY A 3 -1.06 27.27 26.14
CA GLY A 3 -2.10 26.69 25.26
C GLY A 3 -1.96 26.97 23.76
N LEU A 4 -1.16 27.98 23.35
CA LEU A 4 -0.93 28.30 21.94
C LEU A 4 0.11 27.37 21.30
N MET A 5 1.02 26.82 22.10
CA MET A 5 2.05 25.87 21.64
C MET A 5 1.53 24.46 21.39
N THR A 6 0.57 23.98 22.19
CA THR A 6 -0.04 22.67 21.98
C THR A 6 -0.73 22.59 20.62
N GLY A 7 -1.32 23.70 20.15
CA GLY A 7 -1.90 23.81 18.82
C GLY A 7 -0.87 23.86 17.67
N LEU A 8 0.28 24.52 17.88
CA LEU A 8 1.35 24.61 16.87
C LEU A 8 2.06 23.26 16.64
N ILE A 9 2.28 22.49 17.70
CA ILE A 9 2.91 21.16 17.61
C ILE A 9 1.92 20.11 17.06
N ALA A 10 0.64 20.17 17.45
CA ALA A 10 -0.40 19.36 16.80
C ALA A 10 -0.52 19.68 15.29
N GLY A 11 -0.32 20.96 14.91
CA GLY A 11 -0.20 21.38 13.51
C GLY A 11 1.04 20.85 12.78
N LEU A 12 2.09 20.44 13.53
CA LEU A 12 3.34 19.85 13.02
C LEU A 12 3.15 18.39 12.57
N PHE A 13 2.23 17.67 13.19
CA PHE A 13 1.81 16.34 12.71
C PHE A 13 0.84 16.42 11.53
N ALA A 14 0.08 17.52 11.42
CA ALA A 14 -0.72 17.84 10.22
C ALA A 14 0.13 18.38 9.04
N LEU A 15 1.44 18.54 9.23
CA LEU A 15 2.34 19.30 8.36
C LEU A 15 2.82 18.49 7.15
N VAL A 16 2.74 17.16 7.21
CA VAL A 16 2.88 16.33 6.00
C VAL A 16 1.48 16.12 5.41
N ILE A 17 1.04 17.06 4.57
CA ILE A 17 -0.18 17.01 3.72
C ILE A 17 -1.55 17.16 4.45
N GLY A 18 -1.65 16.86 5.74
CA GLY A 18 -2.91 16.87 6.49
C GLY A 18 -3.69 18.20 6.48
N ALA A 19 -3.00 19.35 6.56
CA ALA A 19 -3.65 20.67 6.57
C ALA A 19 -4.14 21.13 5.18
N ALA A 20 -3.47 20.73 4.10
CA ALA A 20 -3.92 21.01 2.73
C ALA A 20 -5.10 20.11 2.32
N GLY A 21 -5.12 18.87 2.80
CA GLY A 21 -6.23 17.94 2.59
C GLY A 21 -7.54 18.45 3.20
N MET A 22 -7.51 19.11 4.35
CA MET A 22 -8.73 19.58 5.04
C MET A 22 -9.55 20.60 4.20
N TRP A 23 -8.93 21.30 3.24
CA TRP A 23 -9.63 22.14 2.25
C TRP A 23 -10.16 21.36 1.03
N TYR A 24 -9.60 20.19 0.74
CA TYR A 24 -9.98 19.35 -0.40
C TYR A 24 -11.07 18.30 -0.04
N PHE A 25 -11.21 17.93 1.23
CA PHE A 25 -12.10 16.87 1.72
C PHE A 25 -13.56 17.26 1.98
N ILE A 26 -14.02 18.45 1.57
CA ILE A 26 -15.46 18.76 1.52
C ILE A 26 -16.13 18.13 0.27
N GLY A 27 -15.35 17.57 -0.68
CA GLY A 27 -15.87 16.83 -1.83
C GLY A 27 -15.41 15.36 -1.83
N ALA A 28 -16.23 14.46 -1.30
CA ALA A 28 -15.99 13.03 -1.32
C ALA A 28 -15.75 12.50 -2.76
N ARG A 29 -14.81 11.55 -2.91
CA ARG A 29 -14.81 10.59 -4.02
C ARG A 29 -14.72 9.18 -3.46
N GLU A 30 -15.53 8.31 -4.05
CA GLU A 30 -15.63 6.87 -3.80
C GLU A 30 -14.28 6.16 -4.00
N PRO A 31 -14.05 5.01 -3.34
CA PRO A 31 -12.85 4.21 -3.55
C PRO A 31 -12.72 3.76 -5.01
N ALA A 32 -11.48 3.71 -5.50
CA ALA A 32 -11.15 3.30 -6.86
C ALA A 32 -11.69 1.89 -7.18
N PRO A 33 -12.11 1.62 -8.43
CA PRO A 33 -12.64 0.32 -8.84
C PRO A 33 -11.55 -0.76 -8.75
N ARG A 34 -11.95 -1.95 -8.28
CA ARG A 34 -11.15 -3.18 -8.32
C ARG A 34 -10.85 -3.53 -9.79
N VAL A 35 -9.57 -3.73 -10.10
CA VAL A 35 -9.15 -4.42 -11.33
C VAL A 35 -9.37 -5.91 -11.08
N GLY A 36 -10.43 -6.46 -11.69
CA GLY A 36 -10.65 -7.91 -11.73
C GLY A 36 -9.70 -8.53 -12.73
N ASN A 37 -8.93 -9.52 -12.29
CA ASN A 37 -8.25 -10.46 -13.20
C ASN A 37 -9.24 -11.58 -13.49
N ASP A 38 -9.92 -11.51 -14.63
CA ASP A 38 -10.69 -12.61 -15.19
C ASP A 38 -9.76 -13.41 -16.11
N ASP A 39 -9.02 -14.36 -15.54
CA ASP A 39 -8.29 -15.40 -16.28
C ASP A 39 -8.64 -16.78 -15.69
N ASP A 40 -9.91 -17.18 -15.82
CA ASP A 40 -10.35 -18.57 -15.62
C ASP A 40 -10.19 -19.32 -16.95
N VAL A 41 -9.00 -19.88 -17.17
CA VAL A 41 -8.75 -20.84 -18.24
C VAL A 41 -9.34 -22.19 -17.82
N ALA A 42 -10.43 -22.60 -18.47
CA ALA A 42 -11.07 -23.89 -18.26
C ALA A 42 -10.19 -25.04 -18.78
N ASP A 43 -9.77 -25.93 -17.86
CA ASP A 43 -9.21 -27.24 -18.18
C ASP A 43 -10.27 -28.10 -18.89
N GLY A 44 -10.06 -28.37 -20.19
CA GLY A 44 -10.84 -29.33 -20.97
C GLY A 44 -10.40 -30.77 -20.71
N PRO A 45 -11.31 -31.76 -20.71
CA PRO A 45 -10.96 -33.16 -20.48
C PRO A 45 -10.28 -33.79 -21.71
N LEU A 46 -9.20 -34.53 -21.46
CA LEU A 46 -8.56 -35.45 -22.39
C LEU A 46 -9.51 -36.62 -22.70
N ASP A 47 -9.88 -36.77 -23.97
CA ASP A 47 -10.72 -37.87 -24.45
C ASP A 47 -9.87 -39.12 -24.73
N ASP A 48 -10.34 -40.25 -24.23
CA ASP A 48 -9.65 -41.53 -24.21
C ASP A 48 -9.64 -42.20 -25.60
N ALA A 49 -8.44 -42.59 -26.04
CA ALA A 49 -8.23 -43.40 -27.23
C ALA A 49 -8.86 -44.80 -27.06
N GLN A 50 -9.86 -45.14 -27.88
CA GLN A 50 -10.36 -46.51 -28.00
C GLN A 50 -9.51 -47.36 -28.95
N PRO A 51 -9.32 -48.67 -28.66
CA PRO A 51 -8.58 -49.59 -29.51
C PRO A 51 -9.45 -50.16 -30.63
N LEU A 52 -8.91 -50.15 -31.85
CA LEU A 52 -9.45 -50.87 -33.01
C LEU A 52 -9.33 -52.40 -32.80
N HIS A 53 -10.42 -53.04 -32.39
CA HIS A 53 -10.56 -54.50 -32.50
C HIS A 53 -11.03 -54.86 -33.92
N ARG A 54 -10.20 -55.66 -34.60
CA ARG A 54 -10.40 -56.17 -35.95
C ARG A 54 -10.76 -57.65 -35.86
N ASP A 55 -12.05 -57.98 -35.89
CA ASP A 55 -12.52 -59.35 -36.08
C ASP A 55 -12.92 -59.56 -37.54
N THR A 56 -12.09 -60.32 -38.25
CA THR A 56 -12.39 -60.88 -39.56
C THR A 56 -13.18 -62.18 -39.37
N GLN A 57 -14.47 -62.16 -39.71
CA GLN A 57 -15.21 -63.37 -40.05
C GLN A 57 -15.81 -63.25 -41.46
N ASN A 58 -15.17 -64.02 -42.36
CA ASN A 58 -15.62 -64.36 -43.69
C ASN A 58 -16.92 -65.15 -43.61
N SER A 59 -18.00 -64.63 -44.21
CA SER A 59 -19.09 -65.47 -44.70
C SER A 59 -19.49 -64.98 -46.08
N SER A 60 -19.23 -65.82 -47.09
CA SER A 60 -19.53 -65.57 -48.48
C SER A 60 -20.97 -65.97 -48.77
N SER A 61 -21.89 -65.03 -48.63
CA SER A 61 -23.22 -65.08 -49.24
C SER A 61 -23.17 -64.38 -50.60
N THR A 62 -23.73 -65.04 -51.61
CA THR A 62 -23.83 -64.49 -52.97
C THR A 62 -24.87 -63.35 -52.95
N PRO A 63 -24.56 -62.13 -53.42
CA PRO A 63 -25.48 -61.01 -53.28
C PRO A 63 -26.70 -61.21 -54.17
N SER A 64 -27.88 -61.20 -53.55
CA SER A 64 -29.09 -60.79 -54.24
C SER A 64 -28.88 -59.36 -54.72
N THR A 65 -29.11 -59.09 -56.01
CA THR A 65 -28.86 -57.79 -56.67
C THR A 65 -29.66 -56.62 -56.09
N ASN A 66 -30.60 -56.87 -55.18
CA ASN A 66 -31.33 -55.84 -54.42
C ASN A 66 -30.72 -55.51 -53.05
N ASP A 67 -30.00 -56.42 -52.39
CA ASP A 67 -29.48 -56.18 -51.03
C ASP A 67 -28.23 -55.29 -51.06
N GLY A 68 -27.40 -55.41 -52.10
CA GLY A 68 -26.22 -54.54 -52.28
C GLY A 68 -26.57 -53.09 -52.60
N VAL A 69 -27.76 -52.82 -53.14
CA VAL A 69 -28.22 -51.44 -53.36
C VAL A 69 -28.63 -50.78 -52.04
N GLN A 70 -29.28 -51.54 -51.14
CA GLN A 70 -29.66 -51.04 -49.83
C GLN A 70 -28.43 -50.77 -48.95
N GLU A 71 -27.44 -51.67 -48.96
CA GLU A 71 -26.18 -51.47 -48.24
C GLU A 71 -25.42 -50.23 -48.72
N LEU A 72 -25.38 -49.97 -50.04
CA LEU A 72 -24.78 -48.76 -50.60
C LEU A 72 -25.55 -47.49 -50.22
N LEU A 73 -26.89 -47.56 -50.10
CA LEU A 73 -27.70 -46.43 -49.64
C LEU A 73 -27.48 -46.14 -48.16
N ASP A 74 -27.36 -47.18 -47.33
CA ASP A 74 -27.09 -47.03 -45.91
C ASP A 74 -25.68 -46.45 -45.68
N GLN A 75 -24.66 -46.97 -46.38
CA GLN A 75 -23.30 -46.39 -46.38
C GLN A 75 -23.27 -44.93 -46.85
N ALA A 76 -24.03 -44.60 -47.90
CA ALA A 76 -24.13 -43.21 -48.39
C ALA A 76 -24.80 -42.29 -47.36
N ASN A 77 -25.82 -42.76 -46.65
CA ASN A 77 -26.51 -41.99 -45.61
C ASN A 77 -25.64 -41.78 -44.36
N GLU A 78 -24.87 -42.79 -43.96
CA GLU A 78 -23.87 -42.68 -42.90
C GLU A 78 -22.79 -41.65 -43.27
N GLU A 79 -22.27 -41.71 -44.49
CA GLU A 79 -21.28 -40.76 -45.00
C GLU A 79 -21.81 -39.33 -45.05
N ILE A 80 -23.04 -39.14 -45.54
CA ILE A 80 -23.71 -37.82 -45.53
C ILE A 80 -23.86 -37.30 -44.09
N THR A 81 -24.17 -38.16 -43.13
CA THR A 81 -24.31 -37.77 -41.72
C THR A 81 -22.96 -37.37 -41.14
N ARG A 82 -21.89 -38.14 -41.43
CA ARG A 82 -20.52 -37.82 -41.03
C ARG A 82 -20.07 -36.47 -41.58
N LEU A 83 -20.23 -36.24 -42.88
CA LEU A 83 -19.84 -34.99 -43.53
C LEU A 83 -20.63 -33.78 -43.01
N LYS A 84 -21.92 -33.95 -42.68
CA LYS A 84 -22.73 -32.89 -42.03
C LYS A 84 -22.23 -32.55 -40.64
N ASN A 85 -21.84 -33.54 -39.84
CA ASN A 85 -21.26 -33.32 -38.52
C ASN A 85 -19.89 -32.63 -38.63
N GLU A 86 -19.03 -33.08 -39.56
CA GLU A 86 -17.73 -32.45 -39.82
C GLU A 86 -17.89 -31.00 -40.29
N GLN A 87 -18.82 -30.73 -41.21
CA GLN A 87 -19.14 -29.38 -41.65
C GLN A 87 -19.62 -28.50 -40.49
N LYS A 88 -20.41 -29.05 -39.55
CA LYS A 88 -20.87 -28.33 -38.36
C LYS A 88 -19.71 -27.99 -37.43
N THR A 89 -18.84 -28.96 -37.11
CA THR A 89 -17.64 -28.74 -36.29
C THR A 89 -16.72 -27.70 -36.93
N LEU A 90 -16.44 -27.80 -38.23
CA LEU A 90 -15.62 -26.81 -38.94
C LEU A 90 -16.25 -25.40 -38.92
N SER A 91 -17.59 -25.30 -38.92
CA SER A 91 -18.28 -24.01 -38.81
C SER A 91 -18.17 -23.43 -37.40
N GLU A 92 -18.25 -24.26 -36.36
CA GLU A 92 -18.06 -23.85 -34.97
C GLU A 92 -16.61 -23.41 -34.72
N ASP A 93 -15.63 -24.19 -35.19
CA ASP A 93 -14.20 -23.87 -35.12
C ASP A 93 -13.88 -22.56 -35.85
N LYS A 94 -14.46 -22.37 -37.04
CA LYS A 94 -14.30 -21.12 -37.79
C LYS A 94 -14.82 -19.92 -37.00
N HIS A 95 -15.98 -20.03 -36.37
CA HIS A 95 -16.52 -18.96 -35.53
C HIS A 95 -15.65 -18.71 -34.29
N GLY A 96 -15.12 -19.76 -33.67
CA GLY A 96 -14.16 -19.64 -32.57
C GLY A 96 -12.89 -18.89 -32.98
N LEU A 97 -12.29 -19.26 -34.11
CA LEU A 97 -11.10 -18.58 -34.67
C LEU A 97 -11.38 -17.14 -35.08
N GLU A 98 -12.58 -16.83 -35.60
CA GLU A 98 -12.99 -15.47 -35.92
C GLU A 98 -13.12 -14.60 -34.66
N ALA A 99 -13.64 -15.15 -33.55
CA ALA A 99 -13.71 -14.48 -32.27
C ALA A 99 -12.32 -14.23 -31.68
N GLU A 100 -11.47 -15.26 -31.61
CA GLU A 100 -10.08 -15.14 -31.13
C GLU A 100 -9.28 -14.13 -31.96
N ARG A 101 -9.46 -14.13 -33.29
CA ARG A 101 -8.84 -13.12 -34.17
C ARG A 101 -9.32 -11.70 -33.85
N ALA A 102 -10.60 -11.51 -33.55
CA ALA A 102 -11.12 -10.20 -33.19
C ALA A 102 -10.55 -9.71 -31.85
N ASP A 103 -10.43 -10.60 -30.87
CA ASP A 103 -9.83 -10.31 -29.56
C ASP A 103 -8.35 -9.94 -29.69
N LEU A 104 -7.57 -10.74 -30.44
CA LEU A 104 -6.16 -10.45 -30.73
C LEU A 104 -5.98 -9.12 -31.50
N GLN A 105 -6.87 -8.83 -32.44
CA GLN A 105 -6.84 -7.55 -33.17
C GLN A 105 -7.12 -6.37 -32.23
N GLY A 106 -8.04 -6.54 -31.27
CA GLY A 106 -8.31 -5.57 -30.20
C GLY A 106 -7.09 -5.36 -29.31
N GLU A 107 -6.39 -6.43 -28.95
CA GLU A 107 -5.17 -6.36 -28.14
C GLU A 107 -4.01 -5.67 -28.89
N ILE A 108 -3.82 -5.95 -30.18
CA ILE A 108 -2.82 -5.27 -31.02
C ILE A 108 -3.06 -3.76 -31.01
N VAL A 109 -4.29 -3.30 -31.25
CA VAL A 109 -4.62 -1.86 -31.24
C VAL A 109 -4.38 -1.23 -29.85
N ARG A 110 -4.68 -1.97 -28.78
CA ARG A 110 -4.38 -1.52 -27.40
C ARG A 110 -2.88 -1.37 -27.17
N LEU A 111 -2.08 -2.33 -27.62
CA LEU A 111 -0.62 -2.30 -27.49
C LEU A 111 0.02 -1.21 -28.35
N GLU A 112 -0.42 -1.01 -29.60
CA GLU A 112 0.04 0.08 -30.46
C GLU A 112 -0.24 1.45 -29.83
N THR A 113 -1.45 1.63 -29.28
CA THR A 113 -1.82 2.85 -28.54
C THR A 113 -0.89 3.04 -27.33
N ARG A 114 -0.60 1.97 -26.59
CA ARG A 114 0.29 2.01 -25.43
C ARG A 114 1.73 2.37 -25.83
N VAL A 115 2.25 1.80 -26.92
CA VAL A 115 3.59 2.14 -27.44
C VAL A 115 3.65 3.61 -27.80
N ALA A 116 2.66 4.15 -28.52
CA ALA A 116 2.62 5.57 -28.87
C ALA A 116 2.55 6.49 -27.64
N GLU A 117 1.83 6.10 -26.58
CA GLU A 117 1.84 6.82 -25.30
C GLU A 117 3.20 6.78 -24.62
N LEU A 118 3.86 5.62 -24.59
CA LEU A 118 5.17 5.45 -23.99
C LEU A 118 6.25 6.20 -24.77
N GLU A 119 6.16 6.27 -26.10
CA GLU A 119 7.04 7.09 -26.94
C GLU A 119 6.86 8.58 -26.66
N LYS A 120 5.61 9.06 -26.58
CA LYS A 120 5.32 10.46 -26.18
C LYS A 120 5.83 10.76 -24.78
N LEU A 121 5.69 9.81 -23.86
CA LEU A 121 6.20 9.94 -22.51
C LEU A 121 7.73 9.98 -22.52
N ALA A 122 8.39 9.06 -23.24
CA ALA A 122 9.84 9.00 -23.41
C ALA A 122 10.42 10.29 -24.02
N ALA A 123 9.70 10.93 -24.93
CA ALA A 123 10.06 12.22 -25.51
C ALA A 123 9.85 13.41 -24.55
N GLY A 124 9.06 13.26 -23.49
CA GLY A 124 8.86 14.27 -22.45
C GLY A 124 10.05 14.38 -21.48
N PRO A 125 10.06 15.41 -20.62
CA PRO A 125 11.08 15.55 -19.58
C PRO A 125 11.13 14.28 -18.73
N ASN A 126 12.34 13.77 -18.50
CA ASN A 126 12.58 12.66 -17.59
C ASN A 126 13.54 13.12 -16.50
N ASN A 127 12.98 13.73 -15.46
CA ASN A 127 13.78 14.16 -14.32
C ASN A 127 13.95 13.04 -13.28
N LEU A 128 13.37 11.86 -13.51
CA LEU A 128 13.55 10.71 -12.63
C LEU A 128 14.96 10.14 -12.74
N ARG A 129 15.64 10.03 -11.60
CA ARG A 129 16.92 9.31 -11.48
C ARG A 129 16.70 7.82 -11.35
N ILE A 130 15.63 7.42 -10.65
CA ILE A 130 15.32 6.03 -10.35
C ILE A 130 13.90 5.75 -10.83
N ALA A 131 13.76 4.86 -11.79
CA ALA A 131 12.48 4.40 -12.30
C ALA A 131 12.42 2.87 -12.16
N PHE A 132 11.27 2.34 -11.77
CA PHE A 132 11.02 0.91 -11.73
C PHE A 132 9.52 0.63 -11.94
N GLY A 133 9.23 -0.56 -12.45
CA GLY A 133 7.88 -1.01 -12.74
C GLY A 133 7.06 -0.02 -13.57
N LYS A 134 5.74 -0.06 -13.37
CA LYS A 134 4.80 0.87 -14.03
C LYS A 134 4.85 2.30 -13.46
N TRP A 135 5.50 2.52 -12.32
CA TRP A 135 5.56 3.83 -11.67
C TRP A 135 6.49 4.81 -12.38
N GLY A 136 7.53 4.29 -13.04
CA GLY A 136 8.40 5.08 -13.91
C GLY A 136 7.66 5.71 -15.10
N GLU A 137 6.44 5.25 -15.39
CA GLU A 137 5.60 5.74 -16.49
C GLU A 137 4.63 6.86 -16.07
N ILE A 138 4.61 7.23 -14.79
CA ILE A 138 3.78 8.33 -14.30
C ILE A 138 4.36 9.66 -14.80
N ARG A 139 3.64 10.34 -15.69
CA ARG A 139 4.07 11.61 -16.30
C ARG A 139 4.37 12.68 -15.26
N GLU A 140 3.50 12.84 -14.27
CA GLU A 140 3.63 13.86 -13.25
C GLU A 140 4.87 13.62 -12.38
N LEU A 141 5.22 12.36 -12.11
CA LEU A 141 6.41 11.97 -11.36
C LEU A 141 7.71 12.23 -12.17
N ARG A 142 7.67 12.02 -13.48
CA ARG A 142 8.77 12.33 -14.41
C ARG A 142 9.00 13.83 -14.59
N ALA A 143 7.93 14.62 -14.49
CA ALA A 143 7.95 16.07 -14.61
C ALA A 143 8.19 16.80 -13.28
N THR A 144 8.31 16.08 -12.16
CA THR A 144 8.66 16.66 -10.86
C THR A 144 9.99 17.40 -10.95
N GLU A 145 10.06 18.58 -10.35
CA GLU A 145 11.30 19.35 -10.22
C GLU A 145 12.11 18.78 -9.05
N TRP A 146 12.72 17.61 -9.25
CA TRP A 146 13.43 16.89 -8.18
C TRP A 146 14.53 17.71 -7.51
N LYS A 147 15.21 18.57 -8.25
CA LYS A 147 16.18 19.52 -7.68
C LYS A 147 15.54 20.43 -6.62
N GLU A 148 14.35 20.94 -6.88
CA GLU A 148 13.61 21.79 -5.92
C GLU A 148 13.23 21.01 -4.66
N VAL A 149 12.80 19.76 -4.82
CA VAL A 149 12.51 18.84 -3.70
C VAL A 149 13.78 18.56 -2.89
N GLY A 150 14.88 18.20 -3.54
CA GLY A 150 16.17 17.92 -2.91
C GLY A 150 16.72 19.12 -2.15
N ASP A 151 16.71 20.30 -2.78
CA ASP A 151 17.12 21.57 -2.15
C ASP A 151 16.24 21.88 -0.93
N ALA A 152 14.92 21.70 -1.01
CA ALA A 152 14.02 21.96 0.09
C ALA A 152 14.24 21.01 1.27
N VAL A 153 14.35 19.70 1.00
CA VAL A 153 14.65 18.68 2.01
C VAL A 153 15.98 18.97 2.69
N GLN A 154 17.03 19.23 1.91
CA GLN A 154 18.37 19.50 2.44
C GLN A 154 18.39 20.73 3.36
N ASN A 155 17.68 21.80 2.98
CA ASN A 155 17.58 23.01 3.80
C ASN A 155 16.65 22.85 5.02
N MET A 156 15.72 21.90 4.99
CA MET A 156 14.82 21.63 6.12
C MET A 156 15.49 20.83 7.24
N THR A 157 16.39 19.90 6.87
CA THR A 157 17.04 18.97 7.81
C THR A 157 17.72 19.62 9.02
N PRO A 158 18.53 20.70 8.88
CA PRO A 158 19.13 21.36 10.05
C PRO A 158 18.10 21.91 11.05
N HIS A 159 16.95 22.40 10.56
CA HIS A 159 15.88 22.92 11.41
C HIS A 159 15.09 21.80 12.08
N LEU A 160 14.92 20.66 11.42
CA LEU A 160 14.34 19.46 12.05
C LEU A 160 15.24 18.95 13.19
N LYS A 161 16.57 18.95 13.02
CA LYS A 161 17.50 18.63 14.12
C LYS A 161 17.32 19.55 15.33
N GLU A 162 17.24 20.86 15.07
CA GLU A 162 17.07 21.87 16.11
C GLU A 162 15.72 21.72 16.83
N LEU A 163 14.65 21.46 16.08
CA LEU A 163 13.33 21.14 16.61
C LEU A 163 13.38 19.90 17.51
N THR A 164 13.95 18.79 17.02
CA THR A 164 14.06 17.56 17.81
C THR A 164 14.84 17.79 19.11
N LYS A 165 15.98 18.49 19.02
CA LYS A 165 16.79 18.82 20.19
C LYS A 165 16.00 19.65 21.21
N SER A 166 15.27 20.66 20.75
CA SER A 166 14.44 21.52 21.61
C SER A 166 13.38 20.71 22.34
N ILE A 167 12.68 19.81 21.63
CA ILE A 167 11.67 18.93 22.23
C ILE A 167 12.28 17.99 23.27
N LEU A 168 13.41 17.34 22.94
CA LEU A 168 14.09 16.40 23.85
C LEU A 168 14.58 17.10 25.12
N GLU A 169 15.07 18.33 25.01
CA GLU A 169 15.52 19.13 26.13
C GLU A 169 14.37 19.87 26.84
N SER A 170 13.11 19.65 26.44
CA SER A 170 11.91 20.34 26.95
C SER A 170 12.02 21.87 26.89
N ARG A 171 12.64 22.39 25.83
CA ARG A 171 12.79 23.81 25.54
C ARG A 171 11.82 24.25 24.45
N ASP A 172 11.43 25.51 24.50
CA ASP A 172 10.64 26.14 23.45
C ASP A 172 11.44 26.18 22.15
N THR A 173 10.80 25.80 21.04
CA THR A 173 11.41 25.94 19.71
C THR A 173 11.32 27.39 19.26
N ALA A 174 12.40 27.92 18.69
CA ALA A 174 12.40 29.26 18.14
C ALA A 174 11.34 29.37 17.00
N PRO A 175 10.50 30.43 17.00
CA PRO A 175 9.48 30.61 15.95
C PRO A 175 10.07 30.63 14.53
N GLU A 176 11.28 31.18 14.37
CA GLU A 176 12.00 31.21 13.10
C GLU A 176 12.30 29.79 12.57
N THR A 177 12.64 28.85 13.45
CA THR A 177 12.90 27.45 13.08
C THR A 177 11.64 26.80 12.51
N MET A 178 10.48 27.08 13.12
CA MET A 178 9.18 26.63 12.63
C MET A 178 8.81 27.25 11.29
N GLU A 179 9.05 28.55 11.11
CA GLU A 179 8.80 29.25 9.84
C GLU A 179 9.64 28.67 8.71
N LYS A 180 10.92 28.39 8.97
CA LYS A 180 11.83 27.79 7.98
C LYS A 180 11.41 26.37 7.59
N ILE A 181 11.02 25.52 8.56
CA ILE A 181 10.46 24.19 8.28
C ILE A 181 9.22 24.31 7.38
N GLN A 182 8.28 25.19 7.73
CA GLN A 182 7.06 25.40 6.95
C GLN A 182 7.35 25.90 5.53
N ALA A 183 8.32 26.80 5.37
CA ALA A 183 8.71 27.31 4.07
C ALA A 183 9.26 26.21 3.16
N GLN A 184 10.14 25.34 3.68
CA GLN A 184 10.67 24.22 2.89
C GLN A 184 9.60 23.15 2.62
N ASN A 185 8.78 22.83 3.61
CA ASN A 185 7.70 21.85 3.43
C ASN A 185 6.68 22.27 2.35
N ARG A 186 6.37 23.57 2.23
CA ARG A 186 5.51 24.07 1.14
C ARG A 186 6.10 23.81 -0.26
N ARG A 187 7.43 23.91 -0.42
CA ARG A 187 8.11 23.61 -1.69
C ARG A 187 7.98 22.13 -2.02
N ILE A 188 8.20 21.27 -1.04
CA ILE A 188 8.02 19.80 -1.17
C ILE A 188 6.56 19.48 -1.55
N ILE A 189 5.59 20.03 -0.83
CA ILE A 189 4.16 19.80 -1.10
C ILE A 189 3.73 20.32 -2.48
N ALA A 190 4.28 21.44 -2.96
CA ALA A 190 3.95 21.97 -4.27
C ALA A 190 4.31 20.98 -5.41
N GLU A 191 5.44 20.28 -5.27
CA GLU A 191 5.86 19.24 -6.19
C GLU A 191 5.09 17.94 -5.98
N TYR A 192 4.98 17.46 -4.74
CA TYR A 192 4.23 16.25 -4.41
C TYR A 192 2.74 16.35 -4.79
N GLY A 193 2.13 17.53 -4.67
CA GLY A 193 0.72 17.76 -5.02
C GLY A 193 0.39 17.42 -6.47
N LYS A 194 1.38 17.44 -7.38
CA LYS A 194 1.22 17.05 -8.79
C LYS A 194 1.01 15.54 -8.97
N ILE A 195 1.48 14.72 -8.04
CA ILE A 195 1.41 13.26 -8.09
C ILE A 195 0.40 12.65 -7.11
N MET A 196 -0.32 13.48 -6.36
CA MET A 196 -1.31 13.04 -5.39
C MET A 196 -2.44 12.22 -6.04
N GLY A 197 -2.78 11.08 -5.46
CA GLY A 197 -3.77 10.13 -5.97
C GLY A 197 -3.25 9.21 -7.09
N LYS A 198 -1.93 9.15 -7.32
CA LYS A 198 -1.33 8.36 -8.42
C LYS A 198 -0.57 7.13 -7.96
N LEU A 199 -0.21 7.06 -6.69
CA LEU A 199 0.55 5.94 -6.12
C LEU A 199 -0.36 5.09 -5.22
N PRO A 200 -0.18 3.76 -5.19
CA PRO A 200 -1.01 2.89 -4.37
C PRO A 200 -0.62 3.00 -2.90
N THR A 201 -1.63 2.93 -2.03
CA THR A 201 -1.45 2.89 -0.57
C THR A 201 -2.78 2.60 0.12
N ASN A 202 -2.73 2.09 1.35
CA ASN A 202 -3.87 1.99 2.25
C ASN A 202 -4.04 3.24 3.15
N SER A 203 -3.09 4.18 3.15
CA SER A 203 -2.95 5.26 4.14
C SER A 203 -3.10 6.68 3.58
N GLY A 204 -3.76 6.82 2.42
CA GLY A 204 -3.99 8.11 1.77
C GLY A 204 -2.70 8.85 1.41
N HIS A 205 -2.72 10.19 1.38
CA HIS A 205 -1.62 10.95 0.80
C HIS A 205 -0.25 10.76 1.49
N ASN A 206 -0.21 10.56 2.80
CA ASN A 206 1.06 10.28 3.49
C ASN A 206 1.60 8.89 3.14
N GLY A 207 0.71 7.95 2.84
CA GLY A 207 1.08 6.67 2.27
C GLY A 207 1.66 6.80 0.85
N GLU A 208 1.08 7.64 0.00
CA GLU A 208 1.63 7.90 -1.33
C GLU A 208 2.97 8.65 -1.29
N PHE A 209 3.10 9.65 -0.42
CA PHE A 209 4.36 10.40 -0.22
C PHE A 209 5.51 9.48 0.20
N THR A 210 5.19 8.46 1.00
CA THR A 210 6.15 7.45 1.48
C THR A 210 6.31 6.26 0.53
N HIS A 211 5.78 6.33 -0.69
CA HIS A 211 5.94 5.28 -1.68
C HIS A 211 7.42 5.19 -2.14
N PRO A 212 7.97 3.98 -2.32
CA PRO A 212 9.39 3.78 -2.66
C PRO A 212 9.91 4.61 -3.84
N VAL A 213 9.14 4.71 -4.93
CA VAL A 213 9.55 5.52 -6.11
C VAL A 213 9.75 6.99 -5.77
N TYR A 214 8.92 7.55 -4.88
CA TYR A 214 9.05 8.93 -4.48
C TYR A 214 10.24 9.11 -3.52
N PHE A 215 10.33 8.25 -2.51
CA PHE A 215 11.40 8.27 -1.52
C PHE A 215 12.80 8.15 -2.12
N MET A 216 12.99 7.24 -3.07
CA MET A 216 14.30 7.06 -3.71
C MET A 216 14.73 8.27 -4.54
N ASN A 217 13.81 8.89 -5.27
CA ASN A 217 14.14 10.08 -6.06
C ASN A 217 14.31 11.33 -5.18
N MET A 218 13.54 11.43 -4.09
CA MET A 218 13.77 12.45 -3.06
C MET A 218 15.16 12.29 -2.41
N LEU A 219 15.56 11.06 -2.07
CA LEU A 219 16.89 10.75 -1.55
C LEU A 219 17.99 11.12 -2.54
N ALA A 220 17.87 10.67 -3.79
CA ALA A 220 18.85 10.98 -4.83
C ALA A 220 19.01 12.50 -5.01
N ALA A 221 17.89 13.23 -5.08
CA ALA A 221 17.91 14.68 -5.25
C ALA A 221 18.48 15.42 -4.04
N GLN A 222 18.17 14.99 -2.81
CA GLN A 222 18.76 15.58 -1.61
C GLN A 222 20.28 15.38 -1.58
N LEU A 223 20.73 14.17 -1.91
CA LEU A 223 22.15 13.83 -1.95
C LEU A 223 22.89 14.60 -3.05
N GLU A 224 22.26 14.82 -4.21
CA GLU A 224 22.76 15.74 -5.24
C GLU A 224 22.88 17.19 -4.73
N ALA A 225 21.86 17.71 -4.05
CA ALA A 225 21.87 19.05 -3.45
C ALA A 225 22.94 19.20 -2.36
N ALA A 226 23.34 18.10 -1.72
CA ALA A 226 24.41 18.04 -0.73
C ALA A 226 25.80 17.76 -1.34
N GLU A 227 25.93 17.76 -2.68
CA GLU A 227 27.18 17.45 -3.41
C GLU A 227 27.74 16.05 -3.11
N ASN A 228 26.89 15.11 -2.67
CA ASN A 228 27.25 13.72 -2.37
C ASN A 228 26.30 12.73 -3.07
N PRO A 229 26.21 12.78 -4.43
CA PRO A 229 25.23 12.03 -5.19
C PRO A 229 25.40 10.53 -5.05
N LEU A 230 24.31 9.79 -5.32
CA LEU A 230 24.37 8.34 -5.45
C LEU A 230 25.18 7.94 -6.69
N ALA A 231 26.01 6.92 -6.56
CA ALA A 231 26.68 6.28 -7.69
C ALA A 231 25.70 5.45 -8.53
N GLU A 232 26.01 5.22 -9.81
CA GLU A 232 25.18 4.44 -10.74
C GLU A 232 24.83 3.04 -10.21
N GLU A 233 25.78 2.37 -9.55
CA GLU A 233 25.54 1.06 -8.94
C GLU A 233 24.51 1.14 -7.79
N GLN A 234 24.54 2.20 -6.99
CA GLN A 234 23.55 2.43 -5.93
C GLN A 234 22.16 2.69 -6.55
N LEU A 235 22.07 3.51 -7.60
CA LEU A 235 20.81 3.78 -8.32
C LEU A 235 20.20 2.48 -8.89
N SER A 236 21.03 1.62 -9.48
CA SER A 236 20.62 0.31 -10.01
C SER A 236 20.11 -0.64 -8.92
N GLN A 237 20.79 -0.71 -7.77
CA GLN A 237 20.34 -1.53 -6.63
C GLN A 237 19.03 -1.02 -6.03
N LEU A 238 18.88 0.30 -5.92
CA LEU A 238 17.65 0.93 -5.47
C LEU A 238 16.46 0.59 -6.37
N ALA A 239 16.61 0.64 -7.69
CA ALA A 239 15.57 0.22 -8.63
C ALA A 239 15.13 -1.24 -8.40
N LYS A 240 16.08 -2.16 -8.20
CA LYS A 240 15.80 -3.58 -7.88
C LYS A 240 15.02 -3.73 -6.57
N HIS A 241 15.38 -2.98 -5.53
CA HIS A 241 14.64 -2.98 -4.26
C HIS A 241 13.21 -2.43 -4.43
N GLY A 242 13.01 -1.44 -5.31
CA GLY A 242 11.69 -0.96 -5.70
C GLY A 242 10.82 -2.04 -6.35
N GLU A 243 11.37 -2.79 -7.30
CA GLU A 243 10.66 -3.92 -7.92
C GLU A 243 10.31 -5.02 -6.92
N GLU A 244 11.21 -5.30 -5.97
CA GLU A 244 10.95 -6.28 -4.90
C GLU A 244 9.85 -5.80 -3.96
N TYR A 245 9.81 -4.50 -3.63
CA TYR A 245 8.70 -3.91 -2.88
C TYR A 245 7.37 -4.12 -3.60
N ASP A 246 7.29 -3.83 -4.90
CA ASP A 246 6.04 -3.97 -5.67
C ASP A 246 5.51 -5.40 -5.66
N LYS A 247 6.40 -6.39 -5.80
CA LYS A 247 6.04 -7.81 -5.71
C LYS A 247 5.49 -8.18 -4.34
N ARG A 248 6.13 -7.70 -3.26
CA ARG A 248 5.67 -7.93 -1.88
C ARG A 248 4.35 -7.21 -1.60
N TRP A 249 4.19 -5.99 -2.10
CA TRP A 249 2.97 -5.21 -2.00
C TRP A 249 1.80 -5.92 -2.70
N ALA A 250 1.98 -6.36 -3.95
CA ALA A 250 0.96 -7.12 -4.67
C ALA A 250 0.51 -8.36 -3.89
N LYS A 251 1.47 -9.13 -3.35
CA LYS A 251 1.19 -10.31 -2.53
C LYS A 251 0.40 -9.99 -1.26
N LEU A 252 0.69 -8.86 -0.58
CA LEU A 252 -0.10 -8.42 0.58
C LEU A 252 -1.54 -8.12 0.14
N GLN A 253 -1.72 -7.40 -0.96
CA GLN A 253 -3.03 -7.00 -1.47
C GLN A 253 -3.88 -8.21 -1.90
N GLU A 254 -3.28 -9.20 -2.55
CA GLU A 254 -3.94 -10.47 -2.91
C GLU A 254 -4.43 -11.24 -1.67
N GLY A 255 -3.72 -11.13 -0.55
CA GLY A 255 -4.08 -11.78 0.71
C GLY A 255 -5.21 -11.08 1.48
N TYR A 256 -5.67 -9.91 1.03
CA TYR A 256 -6.70 -9.13 1.71
C TYR A 256 -8.11 -9.43 1.18
N ASP A 257 -9.01 -9.76 2.10
CA ASP A 257 -10.43 -10.00 1.85
C ASP A 257 -11.32 -8.95 2.55
N GLU A 258 -12.64 -9.11 2.47
CA GLU A 258 -13.62 -8.26 3.16
C GLU A 258 -13.58 -8.38 4.68
N LYS A 259 -12.96 -9.45 5.21
CA LYS A 259 -12.81 -9.71 6.64
C LYS A 259 -11.54 -9.11 7.21
N THR A 260 -10.62 -8.70 6.34
CA THR A 260 -9.35 -8.11 6.72
C THR A 260 -9.56 -6.74 7.34
N TRP A 261 -9.02 -6.59 8.55
CA TRP A 261 -9.12 -5.37 9.32
C TRP A 261 -8.34 -4.23 8.66
N PHE A 262 -8.89 -3.02 8.68
CA PHE A 262 -8.22 -1.87 8.06
C PHE A 262 -6.86 -1.59 8.71
N ILE A 263 -6.77 -1.68 10.05
CA ILE A 263 -5.49 -1.52 10.77
C ILE A 263 -4.43 -2.55 10.34
N VAL A 264 -4.81 -3.76 9.92
CA VAL A 264 -3.86 -4.76 9.36
C VAL A 264 -3.22 -4.21 8.10
N LYS A 265 -4.04 -3.68 7.19
CA LYS A 265 -3.57 -3.12 5.91
C LYS A 265 -2.60 -1.96 6.10
N ILE A 266 -2.84 -1.11 7.11
CA ILE A 266 -1.94 0.02 7.47
C ILE A 266 -0.63 -0.48 8.07
N LEU A 267 -0.69 -1.41 9.02
CA LEU A 267 0.50 -1.91 9.72
C LEU A 267 1.38 -2.73 8.79
N ASP A 268 0.80 -3.58 7.96
CA ASP A 268 1.53 -4.38 6.97
C ASP A 268 2.22 -3.47 5.93
N GLU A 269 1.53 -2.42 5.45
CA GLU A 269 2.14 -1.43 4.56
C GLU A 269 3.33 -0.72 5.22
N ALA A 270 3.17 -0.31 6.49
CA ALA A 270 4.19 0.40 7.23
C ALA A 270 5.44 -0.47 7.46
N GLU A 271 5.24 -1.73 7.85
CA GLU A 271 6.32 -2.70 8.00
C GLU A 271 7.03 -3.01 6.68
N LEU A 272 6.28 -3.12 5.57
CA LEU A 272 6.88 -3.30 4.25
C LEU A 272 7.71 -2.07 3.84
N LYS A 273 7.24 -0.86 4.17
CA LYS A 273 8.00 0.37 3.94
C LYS A 273 9.23 0.47 4.82
N GLU A 274 9.17 0.09 6.11
CA GLU A 274 10.37 0.03 6.96
C GLU A 274 11.40 -0.97 6.43
N TRP A 275 10.95 -2.13 5.96
CA TRP A 275 11.83 -3.09 5.28
C TRP A 275 12.51 -2.46 4.06
N PHE A 276 11.73 -1.76 3.22
CA PHE A 276 12.27 -1.09 2.04
C PHE A 276 13.24 0.04 2.41
N ILE A 277 12.90 0.88 3.39
CA ILE A 277 13.74 1.97 3.88
C ILE A 277 15.07 1.42 4.43
N ALA A 278 15.04 0.29 5.15
CA ALA A 278 16.27 -0.36 5.60
C ALA A 278 17.16 -0.75 4.42
N ARG A 279 16.61 -1.40 3.39
CA ARG A 279 17.33 -1.76 2.16
C ARG A 279 17.84 -0.56 1.38
N MET A 280 17.04 0.51 1.32
CA MET A 280 17.43 1.77 0.69
C MET A 280 18.68 2.37 1.34
N PHE A 281 18.82 2.29 2.67
CA PHE A 281 20.01 2.79 3.36
C PHE A 281 21.16 1.78 3.42
N GLU A 282 20.93 0.47 3.26
CA GLU A 282 22.00 -0.54 3.12
C GLU A 282 22.92 -0.26 1.92
N VAL A 283 22.38 0.36 0.85
CA VAL A 283 23.17 0.69 -0.35
C VAL A 283 23.86 2.05 -0.27
N THR A 284 23.54 2.88 0.72
CA THR A 284 24.17 4.21 0.91
C THR A 284 25.46 4.11 1.72
N THR A 285 26.37 5.07 1.55
CA THR A 285 27.51 5.21 2.47
C THR A 285 27.03 5.78 3.82
N PRO A 286 27.78 5.58 4.92
CA PRO A 286 27.45 6.20 6.21
C PRO A 286 27.33 7.72 6.15
N GLU A 287 28.11 8.38 5.29
CA GLU A 287 28.04 9.83 5.08
C GLU A 287 26.73 10.24 4.39
N GLN A 288 26.34 9.53 3.33
CA GLN A 288 25.06 9.74 2.63
C GLN A 288 23.87 9.50 3.58
N GLU A 289 23.89 8.43 4.38
CA GLU A 289 22.85 8.20 5.39
C GLU A 289 22.79 9.35 6.41
N ALA A 290 23.95 9.85 6.88
CA ALA A 290 23.99 10.94 7.86
C ALA A 290 23.47 12.27 7.30
N ILE A 291 23.60 12.51 5.99
CA ILE A 291 23.00 13.65 5.29
C ILE A 291 21.47 13.50 5.22
N ALA A 292 21.00 12.35 4.74
CA ALA A 292 19.59 12.12 4.49
C ALA A 292 18.76 11.96 5.77
N ARG A 293 19.28 11.18 6.73
CA ARG A 293 18.59 10.79 7.95
C ARG A 293 19.55 10.87 9.14
N PRO A 294 19.82 12.08 9.62
CA PRO A 294 20.78 12.26 10.69
C PRO A 294 20.30 11.62 12.00
N PRO A 295 21.22 11.16 12.88
CA PRO A 295 20.88 10.39 14.08
C PRO A 295 19.88 11.08 15.01
N GLU A 296 19.88 12.42 15.04
CA GLU A 296 19.01 13.21 15.91
C GLU A 296 17.53 13.12 15.51
N VAL A 297 17.22 12.92 14.23
CA VAL A 297 15.83 12.85 13.74
C VAL A 297 15.40 11.41 13.40
N LYS A 298 16.37 10.51 13.15
CA LYS A 298 16.16 9.14 12.69
C LYS A 298 15.08 8.40 13.50
N GLY A 299 14.05 7.94 12.79
CA GLY A 299 12.95 7.14 13.32
C GLY A 299 11.89 7.90 14.11
N TYR A 300 12.02 9.23 14.31
CA TYR A 300 10.97 10.03 14.93
C TYR A 300 9.89 10.39 13.90
N LEU A 301 8.65 10.08 14.24
CA LEU A 301 7.49 10.34 13.40
C LEU A 301 7.31 11.84 13.19
N GLY A 302 7.11 12.26 11.94
CA GLY A 302 6.98 13.66 11.56
C GLY A 302 8.28 14.45 11.46
N LEU A 303 9.41 13.90 11.93
CA LEU A 303 10.72 14.56 11.94
C LEU A 303 11.72 13.85 11.02
N ASP A 304 11.63 12.53 10.91
CA ASP A 304 12.35 11.75 9.90
C ASP A 304 11.54 11.70 8.61
N LEU A 305 12.02 12.42 7.60
CA LEU A 305 11.35 12.49 6.29
C LEU A 305 11.42 11.18 5.49
N TYR A 306 12.31 10.26 5.87
CA TYR A 306 12.46 8.95 5.26
C TYR A 306 11.91 7.83 6.14
N SER A 307 11.06 8.13 7.12
CA SER A 307 10.40 7.11 7.93
C SER A 307 9.00 6.78 7.40
N SER A 308 8.62 5.50 7.47
CA SER A 308 7.22 5.10 7.27
C SER A 308 6.29 5.69 8.34
N GLY A 309 6.84 6.21 9.45
CA GLY A 309 6.08 6.95 10.44
C GLY A 309 5.30 8.12 9.86
N LEU A 310 5.79 8.76 8.79
CA LEU A 310 5.03 9.81 8.10
C LEU A 310 3.67 9.31 7.62
N MET A 311 3.61 8.10 7.08
CA MET A 311 2.36 7.45 6.70
C MET A 311 1.45 7.26 7.91
N LEU A 312 2.01 6.76 9.01
CA LEU A 312 1.27 6.47 10.23
C LEU A 312 0.75 7.72 10.95
N SER A 313 1.31 8.91 10.68
CA SER A 313 0.91 10.16 11.34
C SER A 313 -0.58 10.48 11.23
N GLY A 314 -1.21 10.12 10.10
CA GLY A 314 -2.66 10.29 9.90
C GLY A 314 -3.53 9.30 10.70
N HIS A 315 -2.93 8.25 11.25
CA HIS A 315 -3.61 7.14 11.92
C HIS A 315 -3.39 7.13 13.43
N VAL A 316 -2.34 7.76 13.94
CA VAL A 316 -2.02 7.73 15.38
C VAL A 316 -2.89 8.68 16.19
N VAL A 317 -3.35 8.21 17.34
CA VAL A 317 -4.02 8.99 18.38
C VAL A 317 -3.22 8.84 19.68
N PRO A 318 -2.41 9.84 20.08
CA PRO A 318 -1.67 9.76 21.33
C PRO A 318 -2.63 9.82 22.53
N VAL A 319 -2.54 8.81 23.40
CA VAL A 319 -3.31 8.71 24.65
C VAL A 319 -2.38 9.07 25.81
N VAL A 320 -2.25 10.38 26.05
CA VAL A 320 -1.33 10.93 27.07
C VAL A 320 -2.02 11.06 28.41
N ARG A 321 -1.57 10.32 29.44
CA ARG A 321 -2.14 10.33 30.80
C ARG A 321 -1.06 10.22 31.88
N ALA A 322 -1.44 10.46 33.15
CA ALA A 322 -0.49 10.44 34.26
C ALA A 322 -0.16 9.01 34.74
N SER A 323 -1.00 8.03 34.40
CA SER A 323 -0.85 6.65 34.87
C SER A 323 -1.41 5.65 33.85
N GLN A 324 -0.97 4.38 33.92
CA GLN A 324 -1.48 3.33 33.05
C GLN A 324 -3.00 3.08 33.21
N PRO A 325 -3.58 3.08 34.43
CA PRO A 325 -5.03 2.96 34.59
C PRO A 325 -5.80 4.07 33.84
N GLU A 326 -5.35 5.33 33.91
CA GLU A 326 -5.99 6.42 33.16
C GLU A 326 -5.90 6.23 31.63
N ILE A 327 -4.82 5.61 31.14
CA ILE A 327 -4.68 5.28 29.70
C ILE A 327 -5.75 4.25 29.32
N VAL A 328 -5.88 3.17 30.11
CA VAL A 328 -6.90 2.13 29.87
C VAL A 328 -8.29 2.74 29.81
N GLU A 329 -8.64 3.57 30.79
CA GLU A 329 -9.93 4.29 30.84
C GLU A 329 -10.17 5.11 29.57
N SER A 330 -9.15 5.82 29.10
CA SER A 330 -9.26 6.66 27.90
C SER A 330 -9.38 5.85 26.61
N VAL A 331 -8.76 4.68 26.55
CA VAL A 331 -8.86 3.78 25.40
C VAL A 331 -10.24 3.12 25.37
N LYS A 332 -10.79 2.75 26.52
CA LYS A 332 -12.18 2.29 26.63
C LYS A 332 -13.16 3.35 26.11
N ASP A 333 -12.98 4.61 26.52
CA ASP A 333 -13.81 5.72 26.03
C ASP A 333 -13.68 5.92 24.50
N LEU A 334 -12.47 5.78 23.95
CA LEU A 334 -12.24 5.84 22.50
C LEU A 334 -12.96 4.71 21.75
N LEU A 335 -12.92 3.48 22.28
CA LEU A 335 -13.63 2.35 21.69
C LEU A 335 -15.15 2.56 21.76
N THR A 336 -15.68 3.01 22.90
CA THR A 336 -17.11 3.34 23.01
C THR A 336 -17.53 4.39 21.97
N ALA A 337 -16.74 5.44 21.79
CA ALA A 337 -17.05 6.49 20.82
C ALA A 337 -16.93 6.04 19.35
N GLN A 338 -15.98 5.17 19.02
CA GLN A 338 -15.69 4.79 17.62
C GLN A 338 -16.52 3.61 17.13
N VAL A 339 -16.78 2.64 18.01
CA VAL A 339 -17.30 1.33 17.61
C VAL A 339 -18.63 0.97 18.28
N GLY A 340 -19.08 1.79 19.24
CA GLY A 340 -20.37 1.62 19.91
C GLY A 340 -20.38 0.58 21.03
N LEU A 341 -19.23 0.04 21.42
CA LEU A 341 -19.12 -0.85 22.59
C LEU A 341 -19.51 -0.11 23.87
N THR A 342 -20.36 -0.71 24.70
CA THR A 342 -20.78 -0.08 25.95
C THR A 342 -19.66 -0.12 26.98
N ARG A 343 -19.68 0.83 27.91
CA ARG A 343 -18.73 0.86 29.03
C ARG A 343 -18.83 -0.41 29.89
N GLU A 344 -20.04 -0.89 30.10
CA GLU A 344 -20.32 -2.14 30.82
C GLU A 344 -19.65 -3.35 30.15
N GLN A 345 -19.71 -3.48 28.82
CA GLN A 345 -19.00 -4.53 28.10
C GLN A 345 -17.48 -4.42 28.34
N LEU A 346 -16.91 -3.24 28.16
CA LEU A 346 -15.46 -3.06 28.25
C LEU A 346 -14.91 -3.27 29.68
N ASP A 347 -15.73 -3.02 30.70
CA ASP A 347 -15.35 -3.22 32.11
C ASP A 347 -15.37 -4.71 32.53
N THR A 348 -16.04 -5.59 31.78
CA THR A 348 -15.95 -7.05 32.04
C THR A 348 -14.66 -7.68 31.53
N ASP A 349 -13.93 -6.99 30.65
CA ASP A 349 -12.77 -7.52 29.92
C ASP A 349 -11.46 -6.83 30.31
N ASP A 350 -11.30 -6.48 31.59
CA ASP A 350 -10.09 -5.86 32.14
C ASP A 350 -8.80 -6.64 31.82
N TYR A 351 -8.89 -7.96 31.63
CA TYR A 351 -7.75 -8.79 31.24
C TYR A 351 -7.21 -8.42 29.85
N VAL A 352 -8.08 -8.06 28.88
CA VAL A 352 -7.67 -7.68 27.51
C VAL A 352 -6.83 -6.40 27.56
N PHE A 353 -7.29 -5.41 28.33
CA PHE A 353 -6.58 -4.15 28.49
C PHE A 353 -5.30 -4.30 29.31
N SER A 354 -5.30 -5.18 30.31
CA SER A 354 -4.11 -5.50 31.08
C SER A 354 -3.04 -6.17 30.22
N ASP A 355 -3.42 -7.12 29.37
CA ASP A 355 -2.52 -7.78 28.42
C ASP A 355 -1.94 -6.80 27.39
N TRP A 356 -2.79 -5.89 26.87
CA TRP A 356 -2.37 -4.81 25.98
C TRP A 356 -1.33 -3.89 26.63
N ILE A 357 -1.57 -3.43 27.87
CA ILE A 357 -0.61 -2.62 28.63
C ILE A 357 0.69 -3.37 28.92
N ASN A 358 0.60 -4.65 29.31
CA ASN A 358 1.78 -5.47 29.59
C ASN A 358 2.65 -5.68 28.34
N THR A 359 2.02 -5.89 27.18
CA THR A 359 2.71 -5.97 25.87
C THR A 359 3.50 -4.69 25.58
N LEU A 360 3.01 -3.54 26.03
CA LEU A 360 3.61 -2.23 25.79
C LEU A 360 4.46 -1.73 26.97
N ALA A 361 4.72 -2.54 28.00
CA ALA A 361 5.38 -2.10 29.23
C ALA A 361 6.70 -1.33 29.00
N ASN A 362 7.51 -1.74 28.02
CA ASN A 362 8.77 -1.09 27.68
C ASN A 362 8.60 0.32 27.09
N GLN A 363 7.43 0.64 26.53
CA GLN A 363 7.11 1.92 25.88
C GLN A 363 6.42 2.92 26.82
N LEU A 364 5.80 2.41 27.89
CA LEU A 364 5.07 3.17 28.91
C LEU A 364 5.98 3.84 29.94
N GLN A 365 7.20 4.23 29.53
CA GLN A 365 8.10 5.00 30.36
C GLN A 365 7.53 6.40 30.58
N VAL A 366 7.70 6.92 31.79
CA VAL A 366 7.29 8.28 32.14
C VAL A 366 8.11 9.28 31.34
N ARG A 367 7.45 10.14 30.56
CA ARG A 367 8.07 11.18 29.73
C ARG A 367 7.77 12.58 30.25
N PRO A 368 8.71 13.53 30.14
CA PRO A 368 8.39 14.95 30.25
C PRO A 368 7.25 15.32 29.29
N ALA A 369 6.38 16.26 29.70
CA ALA A 369 5.21 16.64 28.92
C ALA A 369 5.56 17.05 27.47
N ALA A 370 6.66 17.78 27.27
CA ALA A 370 7.15 18.19 25.96
C ALA A 370 7.46 16.98 25.04
N GLN A 371 8.00 15.90 25.59
CA GLN A 371 8.38 14.70 24.83
C GLN A 371 7.20 13.79 24.49
N THR A 372 6.01 14.01 25.06
CA THR A 372 4.79 13.25 24.70
C THR A 372 4.28 13.57 23.30
N GLN A 373 4.84 14.60 22.67
CA GLN A 373 4.51 15.01 21.31
C GLN A 373 5.43 14.37 20.27
N ILE A 374 6.46 13.63 20.64
CA ILE A 374 7.31 12.92 19.67
C ILE A 374 7.34 11.44 20.00
N TYR A 375 7.25 10.63 18.96
CA TYR A 375 7.19 9.19 19.08
C TYR A 375 7.92 8.54 17.91
N GLN A 376 8.45 7.36 18.15
CA GLN A 376 9.18 6.61 17.13
C GLN A 376 8.23 5.70 16.35
N THR A 377 8.53 5.47 15.07
CA THR A 377 7.74 4.58 14.20
C THR A 377 7.58 3.18 14.79
N LYS A 378 8.64 2.65 15.43
CA LYS A 378 8.59 1.35 16.14
C LYS A 378 7.60 1.32 17.31
N GLU A 379 7.39 2.45 17.98
CA GLU A 379 6.43 2.55 19.10
C GLU A 379 5.01 2.46 18.55
N VAL A 380 4.75 3.16 17.44
CA VAL A 380 3.46 3.12 16.77
C VAL A 380 3.14 1.73 16.23
N LEU A 381 4.09 1.08 15.56
CA LEU A 381 3.90 -0.27 15.02
C LEU A 381 3.58 -1.28 16.12
N ALA A 382 4.36 -1.26 17.21
CA ALA A 382 4.11 -2.12 18.36
C ALA A 382 2.74 -1.83 18.99
N SER A 383 2.38 -0.56 19.17
CA SER A 383 1.07 -0.19 19.72
C SER A 383 -0.07 -0.64 18.83
N GLY A 384 0.04 -0.49 17.51
CA GLY A 384 -0.96 -0.94 16.55
C GLY A 384 -1.10 -2.47 16.53
N ARG A 385 0.00 -3.22 16.60
CA ARG A 385 -0.04 -4.69 16.70
C ARG A 385 -0.65 -5.16 18.01
N ALA A 386 -0.30 -4.54 19.13
CA ALA A 386 -0.90 -4.83 20.43
C ALA A 386 -2.40 -4.50 20.44
N GLN A 387 -2.79 -3.35 19.86
CA GLN A 387 -4.18 -2.97 19.70
C GLN A 387 -4.94 -3.98 18.83
N LEU A 388 -4.39 -4.42 17.70
CA LEU A 388 -5.01 -5.45 16.86
C LEU A 388 -5.26 -6.76 17.63
N THR A 389 -4.31 -7.21 18.44
CA THR A 389 -4.47 -8.39 19.31
C THR A 389 -5.62 -8.19 20.30
N ALA A 390 -5.63 -7.07 21.02
CA ALA A 390 -6.69 -6.72 21.96
C ALA A 390 -8.05 -6.66 21.26
N MET A 391 -8.10 -6.02 20.09
CA MET A 391 -9.35 -5.87 19.38
C MET A 391 -9.89 -7.23 18.88
N LYS A 392 -9.02 -8.14 18.39
CA LYS A 392 -9.42 -9.52 18.03
C LYS A 392 -9.96 -10.30 19.22
N ALA A 393 -9.39 -10.12 20.42
CA ALA A 393 -9.90 -10.74 21.64
C ALA A 393 -11.32 -10.24 21.96
N LEU A 394 -11.57 -8.93 21.91
CA LEU A 394 -12.91 -8.37 22.10
C LEU A 394 -13.91 -8.85 21.04
N GLU A 395 -13.50 -8.96 19.77
CA GLU A 395 -14.35 -9.53 18.70
C GLU A 395 -14.77 -10.97 19.00
N ALA A 396 -13.89 -11.76 19.61
CA ALA A 396 -14.18 -13.13 20.00
C ALA A 396 -15.08 -13.22 21.25
N THR A 397 -15.01 -12.24 22.16
CA THR A 397 -15.84 -12.20 23.37
C THR A 397 -17.28 -11.76 23.08
N TYR A 398 -17.46 -10.70 22.29
CA TYR A 398 -18.80 -10.10 22.11
C TYR A 398 -19.51 -10.61 20.86
N ALA A 399 -20.83 -10.75 20.99
CA ALA A 399 -21.71 -11.06 19.86
C ALA A 399 -22.00 -9.80 19.03
N PHE A 400 -21.03 -9.34 18.25
CA PHE A 400 -21.23 -8.24 17.29
C PHE A 400 -22.26 -8.62 16.22
N THR A 401 -23.17 -7.71 15.91
CA THR A 401 -23.92 -7.75 14.64
C THR A 401 -22.97 -7.57 13.46
N ASP A 402 -23.38 -7.96 12.25
CA ASP A 402 -22.53 -7.79 11.06
C ASP A 402 -22.17 -6.31 10.81
N GLU A 403 -23.10 -5.38 11.10
CA GLU A 403 -22.85 -3.94 10.95
C GLU A 403 -21.83 -3.43 11.98
N GLU A 404 -21.97 -3.79 13.26
CA GLU A 404 -21.01 -3.40 14.29
C GLU A 404 -19.64 -4.03 14.03
N ARG A 405 -19.60 -5.29 13.59
CA ARG A 405 -18.37 -5.97 13.20
C ARG A 405 -17.69 -5.25 12.03
N ALA A 406 -18.44 -4.84 11.01
CA ALA A 406 -17.90 -4.08 9.89
C ALA A 406 -17.32 -2.74 10.35
N LYS A 407 -18.03 -1.99 11.21
CA LYS A 407 -17.52 -0.74 11.81
C LYS A 407 -16.25 -0.98 12.64
N TYR A 408 -16.24 -2.04 13.43
CA TYR A 408 -15.12 -2.42 14.29
C TYR A 408 -13.86 -2.75 13.48
N ARG A 409 -14.01 -3.54 12.41
CA ARG A 409 -12.91 -3.88 11.49
C ARG A 409 -12.47 -2.71 10.62
N ALA A 410 -13.31 -1.69 10.43
CA ALA A 410 -13.00 -0.47 9.71
C ALA A 410 -12.22 0.57 10.53
N VAL A 411 -11.97 0.33 11.83
CA VAL A 411 -11.17 1.23 12.66
C VAL A 411 -9.77 1.42 12.06
N GLN A 412 -9.40 2.68 11.88
CA GLN A 412 -8.13 3.09 11.28
C GLN A 412 -7.18 3.75 12.28
N ARG A 413 -7.66 4.04 13.50
CA ARG A 413 -6.92 4.80 14.50
C ARG A 413 -6.08 3.88 15.38
N ILE A 414 -4.80 4.20 15.51
CA ILE A 414 -3.85 3.53 16.39
C ILE A 414 -3.75 4.33 17.68
N ALA A 415 -4.26 3.80 18.78
CA ALA A 415 -4.04 4.38 20.10
C ALA A 415 -2.57 4.19 20.47
N LEU A 416 -1.87 5.29 20.78
CA LEU A 416 -0.47 5.27 21.24
C LEU A 416 -0.43 5.70 22.71
N PRO A 417 -0.27 4.75 23.66
CA PRO A 417 -0.32 5.06 25.07
C PRO A 417 1.00 5.72 25.52
N LEU A 418 0.88 6.85 26.22
CA LEU A 418 2.02 7.64 26.69
C LEU A 418 1.80 8.07 28.14
N VAL A 419 2.76 7.76 29.00
CA VAL A 419 2.72 8.19 30.41
C VAL A 419 3.47 9.52 30.54
N ARG A 420 2.78 10.59 30.92
CA ARG A 420 3.41 11.89 31.20
C ARG A 420 3.85 11.97 32.66
N GLN A 421 4.96 12.65 32.89
CA GLN A 421 5.37 13.07 34.22
C GLN A 421 4.32 14.02 34.82
N ALA A 422 3.95 13.82 36.09
CA ALA A 422 3.12 14.76 36.82
C ALA A 422 3.87 16.10 36.98
N GLU A 423 3.18 17.22 36.75
CA GLU A 423 3.74 18.57 36.94
C GLU A 423 3.85 18.95 38.43
#